data_AF-A0A2K5DV87-F1
#
_entry.id   AF-A0A2K5DV87-F1
#
_cell.length_a   1.000
_cell.length_b   1.000
_cell.length_c   1.000
_cell.angle_alpha   90.00
_cell.angle_beta   90.00
_cell.angle_gamma   90.00
#
_symmetry.space_group_name_H-M   'P 1'
#
loop_
_entity.id
_entity.type
_entity.pdbx_description
1 polymer ?
#
loop_
_entity_poly.entity_id
_entity_poly.type
_entity_poly.pdbx_seq_one_letter_code
_entity_poly.pdbx_strand_id
1 'polypeptide(L)'
;MIGTIVLAFICLYLFIVIEFCMFVYVRDELDMFENKLESYITSMNHSGILIPGILQVKELISVTKGVWVATILPASLTCVSYLFHILVCYRKHIKRLWAGNKHFLPLKFHNPASSESVVAIARYSGWQIAYILWGYLIIHVVQSLCGMAIMYGLVLPIVHNQGLEMLRDLGIGM
;
A
#
# COMPACT_ATOMS: atom_id res chain seq x y z
N MET A 1 -21.96 -3.94 -13.94
CA MET A 1 -20.57 -4.27 -13.53
C MET A 1 -19.51 -3.50 -14.31
N ILE A 2 -19.54 -3.45 -15.66
CA ILE A 2 -18.52 -2.74 -16.45
C ILE A 2 -18.39 -1.27 -15.99
N GLY A 3 -19.51 -0.55 -15.85
CA GLY A 3 -19.52 0.82 -15.32
C GLY A 3 -18.89 0.94 -13.92
N THR A 4 -19.20 0.03 -13.00
CA THR A 4 -18.57 -0.02 -11.66
C THR A 4 -17.05 -0.19 -11.73
N ILE A 5 -16.55 -1.03 -12.65
CA ILE A 5 -15.11 -1.26 -12.80
C ILE A 5 -14.41 -0.04 -13.40
N VAL A 6 -15.02 0.60 -14.41
CA VAL A 6 -14.48 1.86 -14.98
C VAL A 6 -14.43 2.94 -13.91
N LEU A 7 -15.50 3.12 -13.13
CA LEU A 7 -15.52 4.05 -12.00
C LEU A 7 -14.47 3.68 -10.95
N ALA A 8 -14.30 2.40 -10.63
CA ALA A 8 -13.27 1.95 -9.69
C ALA A 8 -11.85 2.29 -10.18
N PHE A 9 -11.55 2.16 -11.48
CA PHE A 9 -10.27 2.59 -12.04
C PHE A 9 -10.06 4.11 -11.91
N ILE A 10 -11.07 4.91 -12.22
CA ILE A 10 -11.00 6.38 -12.09
C ILE A 10 -10.80 6.77 -10.63
N CYS A 11 -11.57 6.21 -9.70
CA CYS A 11 -11.44 6.49 -8.27
C CYS A 11 -10.08 6.05 -7.73
N LEU A 12 -9.58 4.87 -8.13
CA LEU A 12 -8.27 4.39 -7.73
C LEU A 12 -7.16 5.31 -8.24
N TYR A 13 -7.22 5.73 -9.51
CA TYR A 13 -6.28 6.68 -10.08
C TYR A 13 -6.29 8.01 -9.32
N LEU A 14 -7.46 8.60 -9.08
CA LEU A 14 -7.58 9.84 -8.33
C LEU A 14 -7.03 9.70 -6.91
N PHE A 15 -7.28 8.57 -6.25
CA PHE A 15 -6.77 8.31 -4.91
C PHE A 15 -5.23 8.22 -4.88
N ILE A 16 -4.62 7.51 -5.84
CA ILE A 16 -3.16 7.43 -5.97
C ILE A 16 -2.55 8.81 -6.25
N VAL A 17 -3.18 9.61 -7.10
CA VAL A 17 -2.72 10.98 -7.38
C VAL A 17 -2.80 11.85 -6.13
N ILE A 18 -3.92 11.79 -5.39
CA ILE A 18 -4.07 12.52 -4.12
C ILE A 18 -2.99 12.09 -3.12
N GLU A 19 -2.78 10.79 -2.97
CA GLU A 19 -1.71 10.27 -2.12
C GLU A 19 -0.33 10.78 -2.55
N PHE A 20 -0.01 10.76 -3.84
CA PHE A 20 1.26 11.25 -4.34
C PHE A 20 1.43 12.75 -4.06
N CYS A 21 0.39 13.56 -4.28
CA CYS A 21 0.41 14.98 -3.93
C CYS A 21 0.60 15.21 -2.43
N MET A 22 -0.12 14.46 -1.59
CA MET A 22 0.05 14.52 -0.14
C MET A 22 1.45 14.09 0.28
N PHE A 23 2.02 13.07 -0.36
CA PHE A 23 3.39 12.64 -0.11
C PHE A 23 4.40 13.72 -0.45
N VAL A 24 4.26 14.40 -1.61
CA VAL A 24 5.15 15.52 -1.97
C VAL A 24 5.06 16.63 -0.92
N TYR A 25 3.85 17.00 -0.51
CA TYR A 25 3.65 18.00 0.54
C TYR A 25 4.32 17.60 1.87
N VAL A 26 4.09 16.36 2.33
CA VAL A 26 4.70 15.84 3.56
C VAL A 26 6.22 15.74 3.44
N ARG A 27 6.74 15.35 2.27
CA ARG A 27 8.19 15.28 2.03
C ARG A 27 8.83 16.65 2.15
N ASP A 28 8.23 17.68 1.57
CA ASP A 28 8.77 19.04 1.61
C ASP A 28 8.77 19.60 3.05
N GLU A 29 7.73 19.30 3.84
CA GLU A 29 7.69 19.60 5.28
C GLU A 29 8.76 18.82 6.07
N LEU A 30 8.98 17.54 5.74
CA LEU A 30 10.04 16.73 6.34
C LEU A 30 11.44 17.25 5.99
N ASP A 31 11.66 17.74 4.76
CA ASP A 31 12.92 18.35 4.33
C ASP A 31 13.18 19.66 5.10
N MET A 32 12.15 20.49 5.30
CA MET A 32 12.26 21.67 6.17
C MET A 32 12.60 21.28 7.61
N PHE A 33 11.96 20.22 8.15
CA PHE A 33 12.24 19.73 9.49
C PHE A 33 13.68 19.25 9.63
N GLU A 34 14.19 18.50 8.64
CA GLU A 34 15.57 18.01 8.57
C GLU A 34 16.58 19.16 8.58
N ASN A 35 16.35 20.20 7.78
CA ASN A 35 17.18 21.41 7.74
C ASN A 35 17.17 22.17 9.08
N LYS A 36 16.01 22.28 9.73
CA LYS A 36 15.91 22.89 11.08
C LYS A 36 16.72 22.08 12.08
N LEU A 37 16.59 20.76 12.06
CA LEU A 37 17.33 19.86 12.93
C LEU A 37 18.85 20.05 12.75
N GLU A 38 19.33 20.13 11.52
CA GLU A 38 20.74 20.35 11.20
C GLU A 38 21.26 21.72 11.70
N SER A 39 20.46 22.78 11.57
CA SER A 39 20.81 24.09 12.11
C SER A 39 20.86 24.12 13.65
N TYR A 40 19.94 23.40 14.32
CA TYR A 40 19.95 23.26 15.78
C TYR A 40 21.21 22.54 16.27
N ILE A 41 21.61 21.46 15.61
CA ILE A 41 22.85 20.72 15.92
C ILE A 41 24.07 21.63 15.81
N THR A 42 24.16 22.38 14.72
CA THR A 42 25.28 23.28 14.46
C THR A 42 25.37 24.40 15.52
N SER A 43 24.22 24.87 16.02
CA SER A 43 24.17 25.88 17.08
C SER A 43 24.55 25.37 18.47
N MET A 44 24.36 24.08 18.75
CA MET A 44 24.61 23.47 20.07
C MET A 44 26.05 22.95 20.29
N ASN A 45 26.96 23.13 19.33
CA ASN A 45 28.42 22.90 19.45
C ASN A 45 28.85 21.83 20.49
N HIS A 46 28.60 20.54 20.20
CA HIS A 46 29.05 19.36 20.99
C HIS A 46 28.21 18.90 22.20
N SER A 47 26.91 18.67 22.04
CA SER A 47 26.23 17.62 22.84
C SER A 47 26.36 16.26 22.14
N GLY A 48 27.54 15.62 22.27
CA GLY A 48 27.89 14.34 21.63
C GLY A 48 26.95 13.15 21.92
N ILE A 49 26.03 13.31 22.89
CA ILE A 49 25.04 12.30 23.28
C ILE A 49 23.83 12.26 22.31
N LEU A 50 23.46 13.39 21.70
CA LEU A 50 22.25 13.49 20.86
C LEU A 50 22.50 13.19 19.36
N ILE A 51 23.75 13.29 18.93
CA ILE A 51 24.18 13.07 17.53
C ILE A 51 23.78 11.68 16.98
N PRO A 52 24.03 10.56 17.69
CA PRO A 52 23.69 9.23 17.15
C PRO A 52 22.18 9.02 16.98
N GLY A 53 21.37 9.49 17.93
CA GLY A 53 19.90 9.39 17.83
C GLY A 53 19.34 10.21 16.68
N ILE A 54 19.88 11.40 16.43
CA ILE A 54 19.47 12.25 15.31
C ILE A 54 19.85 11.64 13.96
N LEU A 55 21.05 11.05 13.85
CA LEU A 55 21.48 10.39 12.62
C LEU A 55 20.55 9.22 12.26
N GLN A 56 20.14 8.42 13.25
CA GLN A 56 19.16 7.35 13.08
C GLN A 56 17.80 7.88 12.61
N VAL A 57 17.33 9.02 13.13
CA VAL A 57 16.08 9.65 12.68
C VAL A 57 16.20 10.15 11.25
N LYS A 58 17.32 10.76 10.86
CA LYS A 58 17.58 11.22 9.48
C LYS A 58 17.56 10.06 8.49
N GLU A 59 18.22 8.97 8.86
CA GLU A 59 18.24 7.74 8.07
C GLU A 59 16.83 7.11 7.97
N LEU A 60 16.09 7.03 9.08
CA LEU A 60 14.71 6.53 9.08
C LEU A 60 13.80 7.34 8.18
N ILE A 61 13.89 8.67 8.22
CA ILE A 61 13.11 9.57 7.37
C ILE A 61 13.47 9.32 5.89
N SER A 62 14.75 9.25 5.56
CA SER A 62 15.23 9.03 4.18
C SER A 62 14.77 7.68 3.62
N VAL A 63 14.96 6.60 4.39
CA VAL A 63 14.54 5.24 4.02
C VAL A 63 13.02 5.17 3.88
N THR A 64 12.26 5.76 4.81
CA THR A 64 10.79 5.79 4.76
C THR A 64 10.30 6.52 3.52
N LYS A 65 10.86 7.69 3.19
CA LYS A 65 10.52 8.45 1.96
C LYS A 65 10.73 7.57 0.71
N GLY A 66 11.89 6.91 0.62
CA GLY A 66 12.22 6.04 -0.51
C GLY A 66 11.29 4.83 -0.65
N VAL A 67 11.07 4.11 0.46
CA VAL A 67 10.22 2.92 0.49
C VAL A 67 8.76 3.25 0.20
N TRP A 68 8.25 4.36 0.75
CA TRP A 68 6.87 4.79 0.53
C TRP A 68 6.59 5.02 -0.96
N VAL A 69 7.49 5.73 -1.66
CA VAL A 69 7.37 5.97 -3.12
C VAL A 69 7.53 4.67 -3.91
N ALA A 70 8.52 3.86 -3.56
CA ALA A 70 8.81 2.61 -4.28
C ALA A 70 7.64 1.62 -4.24
N THR A 71 6.82 1.67 -3.19
CA THR A 71 5.70 0.74 -2.97
C THR A 71 4.37 1.18 -3.61
N ILE A 72 4.26 2.43 -4.10
CA ILE A 72 3.06 2.91 -4.83
C ILE A 72 2.81 2.06 -6.09
N LEU A 73 3.86 1.77 -6.85
CA LEU A 73 3.75 0.97 -8.07
C LEU A 73 3.28 -0.47 -7.82
N PRO A 74 3.91 -1.28 -6.95
CA PRO A 74 3.43 -2.62 -6.67
C PRO A 74 2.05 -2.65 -6.01
N ALA A 75 1.71 -1.67 -5.16
CA ALA A 75 0.38 -1.58 -4.55
C ALA A 75 -0.70 -1.31 -5.60
N SER A 76 -0.47 -0.32 -6.46
CA SER A 76 -1.39 0.03 -7.55
C SER A 76 -1.54 -1.13 -8.54
N LEU A 77 -0.44 -1.79 -8.92
CA LEU A 77 -0.49 -2.97 -9.80
C LEU A 77 -1.31 -4.10 -9.17
N THR A 78 -1.15 -4.36 -7.87
CA THR A 78 -1.94 -5.37 -7.15
C THR A 78 -3.43 -5.08 -7.21
N CYS A 79 -3.83 -3.82 -6.97
CA CYS A 79 -5.23 -3.40 -7.05
C CYS A 79 -5.79 -3.49 -8.47
N VAL A 80 -5.02 -3.08 -9.47
CA VAL A 80 -5.38 -3.20 -10.90
C VAL A 80 -5.56 -4.66 -11.30
N SER A 81 -4.61 -5.53 -10.93
CA SER A 81 -4.71 -6.98 -11.16
C SER A 81 -5.93 -7.58 -10.47
N TYR A 82 -6.26 -7.12 -9.26
CA TYR A 82 -7.45 -7.57 -8.54
C TYR A 82 -8.76 -7.15 -9.24
N LEU A 83 -8.84 -5.93 -9.81
CA LEU A 83 -9.98 -5.50 -10.63
C LEU A 83 -10.16 -6.39 -11.88
N PHE A 84 -9.07 -6.75 -12.55
CA PHE A 84 -9.14 -7.71 -13.66
C PHE A 84 -9.58 -9.10 -13.20
N HIS A 85 -9.09 -9.56 -12.05
CA HIS A 85 -9.51 -10.83 -11.47
C HIS A 85 -11.02 -10.84 -11.18
N ILE A 86 -11.57 -9.76 -10.62
CA ILE A 86 -13.03 -9.61 -10.40
C ILE A 86 -13.81 -9.73 -11.71
N LEU A 87 -13.34 -9.13 -12.81
CA LEU A 87 -13.99 -9.25 -14.11
C LEU A 87 -14.03 -10.69 -14.63
N VAL A 88 -12.93 -11.43 -14.48
CA VAL A 88 -12.83 -12.84 -14.87
C VAL A 88 -13.78 -13.69 -14.03
N CYS A 89 -13.76 -13.51 -12.71
CA CYS A 89 -14.65 -14.19 -11.77
C CYS A 89 -16.12 -13.91 -12.09
N TYR A 90 -16.47 -12.66 -12.38
CA TYR A 90 -17.84 -12.30 -12.76
C TYR A 90 -18.30 -13.01 -14.02
N ARG A 91 -17.50 -12.99 -15.10
CA ARG A 91 -17.85 -13.72 -16.33
C ARG A 91 -18.09 -15.20 -16.05
N LYS A 92 -17.23 -15.82 -15.23
CA LYS A 92 -17.36 -17.22 -14.84
C LYS A 92 -18.66 -17.47 -14.05
N HIS A 93 -19.00 -16.60 -13.11
CA HIS A 93 -20.20 -16.73 -12.27
C HIS A 93 -21.48 -16.52 -13.08
N ILE A 94 -21.53 -15.53 -13.98
CA ILE A 94 -22.69 -15.29 -14.84
C ILE A 94 -22.94 -16.45 -15.80
N LYS A 95 -21.90 -17.02 -16.42
CA LYS A 95 -22.05 -18.21 -17.28
C LYS A 95 -22.65 -19.41 -16.53
N ARG A 96 -22.19 -19.64 -15.29
CA ARG A 96 -22.72 -20.72 -14.43
C ARG A 96 -24.18 -20.47 -14.03
N LEU A 97 -24.52 -19.22 -13.72
CA LEU A 97 -25.87 -18.82 -13.39
C LEU A 97 -26.82 -19.00 -14.58
N TRP A 98 -26.35 -18.69 -15.80
CA TRP A 98 -27.12 -18.89 -17.03
C TRP A 98 -27.36 -20.38 -17.34
N ALA A 99 -26.42 -21.26 -16.96
CA ALA A 99 -26.60 -22.71 -17.01
C ALA A 99 -27.51 -23.28 -15.91
N GLY A 100 -28.12 -22.42 -15.07
CA GLY A 100 -28.99 -22.84 -13.97
C GLY A 100 -28.28 -23.41 -12.74
N ASN A 101 -26.94 -23.45 -12.73
CA ASN A 101 -26.18 -23.98 -11.61
C ASN A 101 -26.06 -22.93 -10.49
N LYS A 102 -26.91 -23.04 -9.47
CA LYS A 102 -26.95 -22.13 -8.31
C LYS A 102 -26.17 -22.63 -7.08
N HIS A 103 -25.52 -23.80 -7.14
CA HIS A 103 -24.81 -24.39 -6.00
C HIS A 103 -23.67 -23.50 -5.44
N PHE A 104 -23.14 -22.56 -6.24
CA PHE A 104 -22.11 -21.62 -5.77
C PHE A 104 -22.68 -20.46 -4.91
N LEU A 105 -24.00 -20.26 -4.92
CA LEU A 105 -24.66 -19.21 -4.17
C LEU A 105 -25.07 -19.74 -2.79
N PRO A 106 -25.00 -18.91 -1.72
CA PRO A 106 -25.67 -19.24 -0.47
C PRO A 106 -27.18 -19.46 -0.67
N LEU A 107 -27.79 -20.37 0.11
CA LEU A 107 -29.22 -20.72 0.03
C LEU A 107 -30.14 -19.49 0.10
N LYS A 108 -29.75 -18.49 0.91
CA LYS A 108 -30.46 -17.21 1.07
C LYS A 108 -30.68 -16.45 -0.26
N PHE A 109 -29.80 -16.62 -1.25
CA PHE A 109 -29.82 -15.86 -2.50
C PHE A 109 -30.43 -16.64 -3.68
N HIS A 110 -31.03 -17.81 -3.45
CA HIS A 110 -31.60 -18.63 -4.53
C HIS A 110 -32.90 -18.03 -5.09
N ASN A 111 -33.70 -17.39 -4.23
CA ASN A 111 -34.99 -16.77 -4.54
C ASN A 111 -35.10 -15.39 -3.84
N PRO A 112 -34.31 -14.39 -4.26
CA PRO A 112 -34.35 -13.07 -3.64
C PRO A 112 -35.64 -12.32 -4.01
N ALA A 113 -36.14 -11.48 -3.10
CA ALA A 113 -37.20 -10.55 -3.43
C ALA A 113 -36.72 -9.55 -4.50
N SER A 114 -37.62 -9.12 -5.39
CA SER A 114 -37.30 -8.17 -6.46
C SER A 114 -36.82 -6.82 -5.91
N SER A 115 -37.46 -6.32 -4.86
CA SER A 115 -37.07 -5.09 -4.16
C SER A 115 -35.68 -5.17 -3.56
N GLU A 116 -35.36 -6.27 -2.88
CA GLU A 116 -34.03 -6.50 -2.29
C GLU A 116 -32.93 -6.57 -3.36
N SER A 117 -33.22 -7.22 -4.49
CA SER A 117 -32.27 -7.33 -5.61
C SER A 117 -31.92 -5.97 -6.20
N VAL A 118 -32.92 -5.10 -6.40
CA VAL A 118 -32.71 -3.74 -6.93
C VAL A 118 -31.87 -2.90 -5.96
N VAL A 119 -32.18 -2.95 -4.66
CA VAL A 119 -31.40 -2.23 -3.63
C VAL A 119 -29.95 -2.71 -3.57
N ALA A 120 -29.73 -4.03 -3.65
CA ALA A 120 -28.39 -4.61 -3.65
C ALA A 120 -27.56 -4.15 -4.87
N ILE A 121 -28.16 -4.09 -6.06
CA ILE A 121 -27.49 -3.60 -7.28
C ILE A 121 -27.11 -2.13 -7.14
N ALA A 122 -27.99 -1.29 -6.58
CA ALA A 122 -27.72 0.12 -6.37
C ALA A 122 -26.54 0.34 -5.39
N ARG A 123 -26.46 -0.45 -4.31
CA ARG A 123 -25.40 -0.35 -3.30
C ARG A 123 -24.08 -0.96 -3.74
N TYR A 124 -24.12 -1.98 -4.61
CA TYR A 124 -22.95 -2.73 -5.05
C TYR A 124 -21.81 -1.84 -5.54
N SER A 125 -22.14 -0.84 -6.37
CA SER A 125 -21.10 0.02 -6.96
C SER A 125 -20.34 0.82 -5.92
N GLY A 126 -21.04 1.41 -4.93
CA GLY A 126 -20.41 2.20 -3.87
C GLY A 126 -19.55 1.34 -2.95
N TRP A 127 -20.07 0.19 -2.53
CA TRP A 127 -19.32 -0.74 -1.67
C TRP A 127 -18.06 -1.27 -2.37
N GLN A 128 -18.18 -1.64 -3.65
CA GLN A 128 -17.05 -2.14 -4.42
C GLN A 128 -15.93 -1.10 -4.54
N ILE A 129 -16.28 0.16 -4.82
CA ILE A 129 -15.29 1.24 -4.89
C ILE A 129 -14.63 1.44 -3.52
N ALA A 130 -15.42 1.52 -2.44
CA ALA A 130 -14.89 1.70 -1.09
C ALA A 130 -13.90 0.58 -0.71
N TYR A 131 -14.24 -0.69 -0.99
CA TYR A 131 -13.34 -1.80 -0.68
C TYR A 131 -12.05 -1.79 -1.49
N ILE A 132 -12.07 -1.32 -2.74
CA ILE A 132 -10.86 -1.19 -3.55
C ILE A 132 -9.95 -0.09 -2.99
N LEU A 133 -10.51 1.05 -2.58
CA LEU A 133 -9.73 2.15 -2.01
C LEU A 133 -9.10 1.78 -0.66
N TRP A 134 -9.89 1.18 0.25
CA TRP A 134 -9.37 0.67 1.52
C TRP A 134 -8.37 -0.47 1.32
N GLY A 135 -8.62 -1.35 0.35
CA GLY A 135 -7.71 -2.43 -0.01
C GLY A 135 -6.37 -1.90 -0.49
N TYR A 136 -6.37 -0.88 -1.34
CA TYR A 136 -5.16 -0.19 -1.78
C TYR A 136 -4.37 0.37 -0.59
N LEU A 137 -5.03 1.13 0.29
CA LEU A 137 -4.38 1.74 1.46
C LEU A 137 -3.72 0.68 2.36
N ILE A 138 -4.43 -0.40 2.66
CA ILE A 138 -3.91 -1.49 3.50
C ILE A 138 -2.70 -2.17 2.83
N ILE A 139 -2.83 -2.51 1.54
CA ILE A 139 -1.75 -3.17 0.80
C ILE A 139 -0.51 -2.27 0.74
N HIS A 140 -0.67 -0.98 0.48
CA HIS A 140 0.43 -0.04 0.39
C HIS A 140 1.15 0.16 1.72
N VAL A 141 0.41 0.27 2.83
CA VAL A 141 0.99 0.32 4.18
C VAL A 141 1.76 -0.97 4.49
N VAL A 142 1.18 -2.14 4.22
CA VAL A 142 1.83 -3.43 4.48
C VAL A 142 3.09 -3.61 3.62
N GLN A 143 3.03 -3.23 2.33
CA GLN A 143 4.18 -3.27 1.44
C GLN A 143 5.26 -2.28 1.88
N SER A 144 4.89 -1.10 2.39
CA SER A 144 5.83 -0.13 2.96
C SER A 144 6.53 -0.70 4.18
N LEU A 145 5.80 -1.30 5.13
CA LEU A 145 6.39 -1.95 6.30
C LEU A 145 7.33 -3.09 5.92
N CYS A 146 6.95 -3.90 4.92
CA CYS A 146 7.82 -4.96 4.39
C CYS A 146 9.08 -4.36 3.73
N GLY A 147 8.94 -3.30 2.94
CA GLY A 147 10.06 -2.59 2.33
C GLY A 147 11.02 -2.02 3.36
N MET A 148 10.50 -1.46 4.47
CA MET A 148 11.31 -1.00 5.60
C MET A 148 12.08 -2.15 6.24
N ALA A 149 11.44 -3.29 6.48
CA ALA A 149 12.11 -4.49 7.01
C ALA A 149 13.23 -4.99 6.10
N ILE A 150 13.02 -4.95 4.77
CA ILE A 150 14.06 -5.31 3.78
C ILE A 150 15.20 -4.27 3.79
N MET A 151 14.88 -2.98 3.85
CA MET A 151 15.90 -1.94 3.87
C MET A 151 16.81 -2.06 5.08
N TYR A 152 16.25 -2.18 6.28
CA TYR A 152 17.03 -2.32 7.51
C TYR A 152 17.67 -3.70 7.68
N GLY A 153 16.99 -4.75 7.23
CA GLY A 153 17.46 -6.12 7.38
C GLY A 153 18.51 -6.55 6.36
N LEU A 154 18.53 -5.97 5.15
CA LEU A 154 19.40 -6.39 4.06
C LEU A 154 20.19 -5.23 3.44
N VAL A 155 19.52 -4.15 3.04
CA VAL A 155 20.17 -3.10 2.23
C VAL A 155 21.16 -2.27 3.03
N LEU A 156 20.76 -1.80 4.21
CA LEU A 156 21.58 -0.96 5.08
C LEU A 156 22.88 -1.65 5.54
N PRO A 157 22.85 -2.92 6.01
CA PRO A 157 24.07 -3.64 6.38
C PRO A 157 25.02 -3.84 5.19
N ILE A 158 24.49 -4.07 3.98
CA ILE A 158 25.31 -4.18 2.77
C ILE A 158 25.98 -2.84 2.42
N VAL A 159 25.24 -1.73 2.47
CA VAL A 159 25.77 -0.38 2.17
C VAL A 159 26.83 0.05 3.19
N HIS A 160 26.66 -0.31 4.47
CA HIS A 160 27.62 0.00 5.54
C HIS A 160 28.82 -0.97 5.62
N ASN A 161 29.03 -1.85 4.63
CA ASN A 161 30.07 -2.89 4.61
C ASN A 161 30.00 -3.88 5.80
N GLN A 162 28.86 -3.98 6.49
CA GLN A 162 28.61 -4.93 7.57
C GLN A 162 27.79 -6.16 7.11
N GLY A 163 27.66 -6.36 5.80
CA GLY A 163 26.90 -7.49 5.23
C GLY A 163 27.42 -8.87 5.66
N LEU A 164 28.71 -8.99 5.99
CA LEU A 164 29.31 -10.22 6.50
C LEU A 164 28.87 -10.53 7.96
N GLU A 165 28.76 -9.49 8.81
CA GLU A 165 28.24 -9.63 10.18
C GLU A 165 26.76 -10.02 10.14
N MET A 166 25.98 -9.43 9.25
CA MET A 166 24.57 -9.79 9.03
C MET A 166 24.39 -11.26 8.62
N LEU A 167 25.23 -11.79 7.71
CA LEU A 167 25.19 -13.21 7.31
C LEU A 167 25.59 -14.15 8.46
N ARG A 168 26.50 -13.71 9.33
CA ARG A 168 26.93 -14.45 10.52
C ARG A 168 25.83 -14.47 11.59
N ASP A 169 25.14 -13.36 11.82
CA ASP A 169 23.99 -13.26 12.73
C ASP A 169 22.77 -14.04 12.23
N LEU A 170 22.62 -14.20 10.91
CA LEU A 170 21.62 -15.08 10.31
C LEU A 170 21.99 -16.58 10.38
N GLY A 171 23.18 -16.92 10.90
CA GLY A 171 23.67 -18.29 11.01
C GLY A 171 24.12 -18.93 9.69
N ILE A 172 24.35 -18.12 8.64
CA ILE A 172 24.72 -18.58 7.30
C ILE A 172 26.25 -18.57 7.10
N GLY A 173 27.00 -17.88 7.95
CA GLY A 173 28.47 -17.89 7.94
C GLY A 173 29.06 -19.00 8.83
N MET A 174 29.69 -20.02 8.22
CA MET A 174 30.77 -20.79 8.87
C MET A 174 32.08 -20.01 8.82
#